data_AF-A0A1F6B389-F1
#
_entry.id   AF-A0A1F6B389-F1
#
_cell.length_a   1.000
_cell.length_b   1.000
_cell.length_c   1.000
_cell.angle_alpha   90.00
_cell.angle_beta   90.00
_cell.angle_gamma   90.00
#
_symmetry.space_group_name_H-M   'P 1'
#
loop_
_entity.id
_entity.type
_entity.pdbx_description
1 polymer ?
#
loop_
_entity_poly.entity_id
_entity_poly.type
_entity_poly.pdbx_seq_one_letter_code
_entity_poly.pdbx_strand_id
1 'polypeptide(L)'
;MISLILVLFLIWRLFLFFTAFWGSFILPFQPRFPYADVFLISSDLPAFVWSFANFDGVHYLTIARSGYAAQFTQVFFPLYPLLLSVFQKILYFINPLAISLIVTNLFVLAGLYLFNQLLRIDYKPKEISWMVLFLLLFPTSFYFAGLYTESLFLILILLCFYLARRKMWLLAAITAGLASSARLVGIFLLPALFWEYLQDKSNVRGQLLNVLKSPILYIAPLGLISYMIYLQINFGDALYFWHAQPIFGASREGSNIILLPQVLWRYFKILTKNPIDLSSFWIPLTELTSTIFAVILLILGHYQKIRLSYLIFSWLAILTPTLTGTFSSMPRYILVAFPIFISLGLIKSKLLKILSLVTFFLLLIIFTILFTRGIWVA
;
A
#
# COMPACT_ATOMS: atom_id res chain seq x y z
N MET A 1 -0.29 26.03 -5.32
CA MET A 1 0.00 24.85 -4.48
C MET A 1 -0.59 23.57 -5.05
N ILE A 2 -1.88 23.52 -5.44
CA ILE A 2 -2.38 22.45 -6.32
C ILE A 2 -1.46 22.31 -7.54
N SER A 3 -1.02 23.44 -8.10
CA SER A 3 0.04 23.52 -9.11
C SER A 3 1.34 22.81 -8.74
N LEU A 4 1.84 22.95 -7.51
CA LEU A 4 3.09 22.30 -7.08
C LEU A 4 2.93 20.79 -6.93
N ILE A 5 1.83 20.33 -6.35
CA ILE A 5 1.52 18.89 -6.21
C ILE A 5 1.42 18.25 -7.59
N LEU A 6 0.71 18.90 -8.52
CA LEU A 6 0.60 18.43 -9.89
C LEU A 6 1.95 18.38 -10.59
N VAL A 7 2.78 19.41 -10.45
CA VAL A 7 4.14 19.44 -11.02
C VAL A 7 5.01 18.31 -10.44
N LEU A 8 5.02 18.12 -9.11
CA LEU A 8 5.78 17.05 -8.47
C LEU A 8 5.31 15.67 -8.92
N PHE A 9 4.00 15.46 -9.04
CA PHE A 9 3.42 14.23 -9.58
C PHE A 9 3.86 13.97 -11.02
N LEU A 10 3.77 14.98 -11.90
CA LEU A 10 4.16 14.85 -13.31
C LEU A 10 5.66 14.56 -13.45
N ILE A 11 6.51 15.28 -12.71
CA ILE A 11 7.96 15.03 -12.70
C ILE A 11 8.25 13.60 -12.27
N TRP A 12 7.65 13.16 -11.14
CA TRP A 12 7.83 11.81 -10.63
C TRP A 12 7.34 10.75 -11.62
N ARG A 13 6.17 10.93 -12.24
CA ARG A 13 5.61 9.95 -13.18
C ARG A 13 6.41 9.86 -14.48
N LEU A 14 6.80 11.00 -15.04
CA LEU A 14 7.68 11.06 -16.21
C LEU A 14 9.03 10.40 -15.93
N PHE A 15 9.59 10.63 -14.75
CA PHE A 15 10.80 9.96 -14.29
C PHE A 15 10.61 8.43 -14.25
N LEU A 16 9.54 7.92 -13.66
CA LEU A 16 9.28 6.47 -13.63
C LEU A 16 9.15 5.86 -15.03
N PHE A 17 8.47 6.54 -15.97
CA PHE A 17 8.40 6.09 -17.35
C PHE A 17 9.77 6.10 -18.04
N PHE A 18 10.56 7.15 -17.82
CA PHE A 18 11.93 7.25 -18.34
C PHE A 18 12.80 6.12 -17.80
N THR A 19 12.73 5.84 -16.50
CA THR A 19 13.45 4.73 -15.86
C THR A 19 13.01 3.37 -16.42
N ALA A 20 11.72 3.14 -16.61
CA ALA A 20 11.19 1.91 -17.20
C ALA A 20 11.63 1.73 -18.67
N PHE A 21 11.62 2.82 -19.45
CA PHE A 21 12.09 2.84 -20.83
C PHE A 21 13.59 2.51 -20.90
N TRP A 22 14.42 3.18 -20.11
CA TRP A 22 15.86 2.91 -20.05
C TRP A 22 16.17 1.50 -19.55
N GLY A 23 15.43 1.02 -18.55
CA GLY A 23 15.55 -0.35 -18.03
C GLY A 23 15.34 -1.42 -19.10
N SER A 24 14.57 -1.12 -20.16
CA SER A 24 14.35 -2.05 -21.27
C SER A 24 15.59 -2.32 -22.13
N PHE A 25 16.55 -1.40 -22.16
CA PHE A 25 17.84 -1.57 -22.83
C PHE A 25 18.89 -2.26 -21.96
N ILE A 26 18.69 -2.27 -20.64
CA ILE A 26 19.66 -2.79 -19.66
C ILE A 26 19.38 -4.27 -19.35
N LEU A 27 18.11 -4.63 -19.18
CA LEU A 27 17.71 -5.99 -18.80
C LEU A 27 16.63 -6.54 -19.74
N PRO A 28 16.68 -7.83 -20.12
CA PRO A 28 15.59 -8.46 -20.85
C PRO A 28 14.33 -8.57 -19.98
N PHE A 29 13.15 -8.58 -20.60
CA PHE A 29 11.90 -8.84 -19.89
C PHE A 29 11.78 -10.35 -19.67
N GLN A 30 11.76 -10.78 -18.42
CA GLN A 30 11.63 -12.19 -18.05
C GLN A 30 10.54 -12.36 -16.99
N PRO A 31 9.26 -12.40 -17.40
CA PRO A 31 8.15 -12.48 -16.46
C PRO A 31 8.19 -13.81 -15.70
N ARG A 32 8.22 -13.75 -14.37
CA ARG A 32 8.11 -14.92 -13.47
C ARG A 32 6.72 -15.03 -12.84
N PHE A 33 5.71 -14.45 -13.47
CA PHE A 33 4.32 -14.39 -13.01
C PHE A 33 3.37 -14.69 -14.18
N PRO A 34 2.17 -15.24 -13.92
CA PRO A 34 1.26 -15.70 -14.97
C PRO A 34 0.59 -14.54 -15.71
N TYR A 35 0.02 -14.84 -16.89
CA TYR A 35 -0.85 -13.94 -17.68
C TYR A 35 -0.20 -12.65 -18.22
N ALA A 36 1.13 -12.53 -18.18
CA ALA A 36 1.83 -11.39 -18.78
C ALA A 36 1.60 -11.30 -20.30
N ASP A 37 1.55 -12.45 -20.98
CA ASP A 37 1.23 -12.62 -22.39
C ASP A 37 -0.22 -12.25 -22.73
N VAL A 38 -1.16 -12.58 -21.83
CA VAL A 38 -2.61 -12.40 -22.04
C VAL A 38 -3.09 -10.96 -21.78
N PHE A 39 -2.52 -10.26 -20.79
CA PHE A 39 -3.00 -8.93 -20.40
C PHE A 39 -2.02 -7.79 -20.71
N LEU A 40 -0.71 -8.07 -20.79
CA LEU A 40 0.30 -7.02 -20.86
C LEU A 40 0.92 -6.94 -22.26
N ILE A 41 1.55 -8.01 -22.74
CA ILE A 41 2.24 -8.02 -24.03
C ILE A 41 1.24 -7.82 -25.19
N SER A 42 0.05 -8.39 -25.08
CA SER A 42 -1.05 -8.26 -26.04
C SER A 42 -1.89 -6.99 -25.87
N SER A 43 -1.46 -6.04 -25.02
CA SER A 43 -2.22 -4.80 -24.76
C SER A 43 -2.04 -3.71 -25.81
N ASP A 44 -1.16 -3.89 -26.80
CA ASP A 44 -0.74 -2.88 -27.80
C ASP A 44 -0.11 -1.59 -27.21
N LEU A 45 0.09 -1.55 -25.88
CA LEU A 45 0.77 -0.44 -25.23
C LEU A 45 2.30 -0.61 -25.31
N PRO A 46 3.09 0.47 -25.18
CA PRO A 46 4.54 0.36 -25.06
C PRO A 46 4.96 -0.40 -23.79
N ALA A 47 6.08 -1.11 -23.84
CA ALA A 47 6.58 -1.91 -22.71
C ALA A 47 6.83 -1.12 -21.43
N PHE A 48 7.30 0.12 -21.55
CA PHE A 48 7.50 1.00 -20.41
C PHE A 48 6.18 1.50 -19.78
N VAL A 49 5.03 1.24 -20.42
CA VAL A 49 3.69 1.57 -19.91
C VAL A 49 3.04 0.33 -19.30
N TRP A 50 2.87 -0.75 -20.06
CA TRP A 50 2.15 -1.94 -19.55
C TRP A 50 2.89 -2.65 -18.42
N SER A 51 4.21 -2.52 -18.33
CA SER A 51 5.01 -3.14 -17.26
C SER A 51 4.65 -2.63 -15.86
N PHE A 52 3.94 -1.51 -15.75
CA PHE A 52 3.35 -1.05 -14.50
C PHE A 52 2.21 -1.95 -13.98
N ALA A 53 1.76 -2.94 -14.76
CA ALA A 53 0.79 -3.95 -14.32
C ALA A 53 1.41 -5.36 -14.12
N ASN A 54 2.75 -5.44 -13.99
CA ASN A 54 3.44 -6.70 -13.66
C ASN A 54 2.96 -7.29 -12.32
N PHE A 55 3.13 -8.62 -12.16
CA PHE A 55 2.77 -9.39 -10.97
C PHE A 55 1.29 -9.23 -10.57
N ASP A 56 0.99 -8.62 -9.41
CA ASP A 56 -0.39 -8.53 -8.90
C ASP A 56 -1.34 -7.79 -9.85
N GLY A 57 -0.80 -6.91 -10.71
CA GLY A 57 -1.60 -6.16 -11.69
C GLY A 57 -2.41 -7.06 -12.63
N VAL A 58 -1.86 -8.19 -13.06
CA VAL A 58 -2.59 -9.13 -13.92
C VAL A 58 -3.76 -9.80 -13.18
N HIS A 59 -3.64 -10.01 -11.87
CA HIS A 59 -4.74 -10.55 -11.06
C HIS A 59 -5.85 -9.53 -10.89
N TYR A 60 -5.53 -8.26 -10.63
CA TYR A 60 -6.54 -7.21 -10.59
C TYR A 60 -7.25 -7.00 -11.93
N LEU A 61 -6.53 -7.09 -13.05
CA LEU A 61 -7.14 -7.07 -14.40
C LEU A 61 -8.03 -8.28 -14.63
N THR A 62 -7.62 -9.47 -14.19
CA THR A 62 -8.42 -10.69 -14.26
C THR A 62 -9.74 -10.51 -13.51
N ILE A 63 -9.68 -10.04 -12.25
CA ILE A 63 -10.89 -9.83 -11.44
C ILE A 63 -11.77 -8.72 -12.03
N ALA A 64 -11.18 -7.64 -12.54
CA ALA A 64 -11.95 -6.58 -13.18
C ALA A 64 -12.72 -7.06 -14.44
N ARG A 65 -12.12 -7.99 -15.20
CA ARG A 65 -12.69 -8.55 -16.44
C ARG A 65 -13.71 -9.66 -16.18
N SER A 66 -13.40 -10.63 -15.33
CA SER A 66 -14.18 -11.87 -15.16
C SER A 66 -14.63 -12.15 -13.72
N GLY A 67 -14.42 -11.20 -12.80
CA GLY A 67 -14.68 -11.42 -11.38
C GLY A 67 -13.74 -12.46 -10.78
N TYR A 68 -14.14 -13.04 -9.64
CA TYR A 68 -13.37 -14.05 -8.92
C TYR A 68 -13.46 -15.45 -9.56
N ALA A 69 -13.44 -15.53 -10.89
CA ALA A 69 -13.54 -16.79 -11.63
C ALA A 69 -12.21 -17.57 -11.65
N ALA A 70 -11.08 -16.87 -11.63
CA ALA A 70 -9.76 -17.51 -11.59
C ALA A 70 -9.40 -17.96 -10.17
N GLN A 71 -8.85 -19.16 -10.04
CA GLN A 71 -8.50 -19.75 -8.75
C GLN A 71 -7.48 -18.87 -8.00
N PHE A 72 -7.65 -18.79 -6.67
CA PHE A 72 -6.79 -18.04 -5.74
C PHE A 72 -6.80 -16.51 -5.90
N THR A 73 -7.54 -15.95 -6.85
CA THR A 73 -7.73 -14.50 -6.95
C THR A 73 -8.48 -13.90 -5.74
N GLN A 74 -9.11 -14.74 -4.94
CA GLN A 74 -9.83 -14.40 -3.70
C GLN A 74 -8.91 -13.82 -2.61
N VAL A 75 -7.58 -13.94 -2.73
CA VAL A 75 -6.64 -13.21 -1.85
C VAL A 75 -6.65 -11.69 -2.09
N PHE A 76 -7.08 -11.27 -3.29
CA PHE A 76 -7.16 -9.85 -3.66
C PHE A 76 -8.52 -9.29 -3.27
N PHE A 77 -8.50 -8.22 -2.48
CA PHE A 77 -9.70 -7.59 -1.94
C PHE A 77 -10.49 -6.82 -3.02
N PRO A 78 -11.83 -6.71 -2.88
CA PRO A 78 -12.71 -6.41 -4.01
C PRO A 78 -12.73 -4.96 -4.47
N LEU A 79 -12.50 -3.98 -3.59
CA LEU A 79 -12.82 -2.58 -3.93
C LEU A 79 -12.05 -2.07 -5.15
N TYR A 80 -10.75 -2.35 -5.22
CA TYR A 80 -9.91 -1.88 -6.32
C TYR A 80 -10.32 -2.48 -7.68
N PRO A 81 -10.36 -3.82 -7.88
CA PRO A 81 -10.75 -4.38 -9.17
C PRO A 81 -12.21 -4.09 -9.54
N LEU A 82 -13.13 -3.93 -8.57
CA LEU A 82 -14.50 -3.49 -8.85
C LEU A 82 -14.55 -2.09 -9.43
N LEU A 83 -13.80 -1.14 -8.85
CA LEU A 83 -13.69 0.22 -9.42
C LEU A 83 -13.10 0.18 -10.83
N LEU A 84 -12.05 -0.60 -11.05
CA LEU A 84 -11.47 -0.78 -12.39
C LEU A 84 -12.52 -1.32 -13.39
N SER A 85 -13.30 -2.33 -12.99
CA SER A 85 -14.37 -2.90 -13.82
C SER A 85 -15.42 -1.85 -14.20
N VAL A 86 -15.84 -1.00 -13.24
CA VAL A 86 -16.80 0.09 -13.51
C VAL A 86 -16.24 1.07 -14.53
N PHE A 87 -15.01 1.56 -14.34
CA PHE A 87 -14.40 2.51 -15.29
C PHE A 87 -14.17 1.89 -16.68
N GLN A 88 -13.76 0.62 -16.74
CA GLN A 88 -13.59 -0.09 -18.01
C GLN A 88 -14.92 -0.29 -18.75
N LYS A 89 -16.03 -0.52 -18.03
CA LYS A 89 -17.37 -0.60 -18.64
C LYS A 89 -17.86 0.75 -19.16
N ILE A 90 -17.62 1.82 -18.42
CA ILE A 90 -18.01 3.19 -18.83
C ILE A 90 -17.19 3.65 -20.03
N LEU A 91 -15.89 3.36 -20.05
CA LEU A 91 -14.94 3.80 -21.07
C LEU A 91 -14.52 2.64 -21.99
N TYR A 92 -15.45 1.76 -22.35
CA TYR A 92 -15.18 0.50 -23.06
C TYR A 92 -14.45 0.64 -24.41
N PHE A 93 -14.44 1.84 -24.98
CA PHE A 93 -13.76 2.19 -26.24
C PHE A 93 -12.26 2.49 -26.07
N ILE A 94 -11.76 2.63 -24.84
CA ILE A 94 -10.33 2.81 -24.53
C ILE A 94 -9.74 1.46 -24.10
N ASN A 95 -8.45 1.26 -24.37
CA ASN A 95 -7.72 0.08 -23.91
C ASN A 95 -7.90 -0.15 -22.38
N PRO A 96 -8.36 -1.34 -21.93
CA PRO A 96 -8.66 -1.61 -20.52
C PRO A 96 -7.49 -1.38 -19.56
N LEU A 97 -6.27 -1.75 -19.98
CA LEU A 97 -5.06 -1.53 -19.18
C LEU A 97 -4.73 -0.04 -19.07
N ALA A 98 -4.87 0.71 -20.16
CA ALA A 98 -4.68 2.17 -20.14
C ALA A 98 -5.65 2.86 -19.18
N ILE A 99 -6.95 2.51 -19.21
CA ILE A 99 -7.95 3.04 -18.27
C ILE A 99 -7.54 2.74 -16.83
N SER A 100 -7.16 1.49 -16.54
CA SER A 100 -6.77 1.10 -15.19
C SER A 100 -5.55 1.85 -14.68
N LEU A 101 -4.54 2.06 -15.53
CA LEU A 101 -3.37 2.87 -15.19
C LEU A 101 -3.73 4.34 -14.98
N ILE A 102 -4.62 4.92 -15.80
CA ILE A 102 -5.10 6.30 -15.64
C ILE A 102 -5.82 6.46 -14.29
N VAL A 103 -6.80 5.59 -14.00
CA VAL A 103 -7.55 5.61 -12.73
C VAL A 103 -6.61 5.50 -11.52
N THR A 104 -5.65 4.59 -11.59
CA THR A 104 -4.62 4.43 -10.54
C THR A 104 -3.81 5.71 -10.33
N ASN A 105 -3.37 6.36 -11.41
CA ASN A 105 -2.61 7.60 -11.34
C ASN A 105 -3.44 8.79 -10.83
N LEU A 106 -4.75 8.81 -11.11
CA LEU A 106 -5.68 9.77 -10.51
C LEU A 106 -5.78 9.58 -8.98
N PHE A 107 -5.77 8.33 -8.49
CA PHE A 107 -5.68 8.07 -7.05
C PHE A 107 -4.38 8.57 -6.45
N VAL A 108 -3.23 8.46 -7.14
CA VAL A 108 -1.97 9.04 -6.65
C VAL A 108 -2.09 10.55 -6.49
N LEU A 109 -2.59 11.24 -7.51
CA LEU A 109 -2.75 12.70 -7.47
C LEU A 109 -3.68 13.14 -6.33
N ALA A 110 -4.82 12.46 -6.18
CA ALA A 110 -5.76 12.69 -5.08
C ALA A 110 -5.12 12.39 -3.70
N GLY A 111 -4.30 11.34 -3.62
CA GLY A 111 -3.57 10.95 -2.42
C GLY A 111 -2.55 11.99 -1.99
N LEU A 112 -1.76 12.55 -2.93
CA LEU A 112 -0.83 13.63 -2.64
C LEU A 112 -1.55 14.89 -2.17
N TYR A 113 -2.69 15.21 -2.77
CA TYR A 113 -3.54 16.31 -2.32
C TYR A 113 -4.03 16.09 -0.89
N LEU A 114 -4.64 14.94 -0.61
CA LEU A 114 -5.15 14.60 0.73
C LEU A 114 -4.04 14.52 1.78
N PHE A 115 -2.86 14.00 1.42
CA PHE A 115 -1.71 13.94 2.31
C PHE A 115 -1.30 15.34 2.74
N ASN A 116 -1.13 16.26 1.78
CA ASN A 116 -0.85 17.65 2.07
C ASN A 116 -1.95 18.30 2.92
N GLN A 117 -3.23 18.05 2.63
CA GLN A 117 -4.35 18.63 3.39
C GLN A 117 -4.42 18.11 4.83
N LEU A 118 -4.15 16.83 5.05
CA LEU A 118 -4.07 16.24 6.39
C LEU A 118 -2.89 16.81 7.19
N LEU A 119 -1.71 16.91 6.57
CA LEU A 119 -0.51 17.40 7.23
C LEU A 119 -0.58 18.88 7.60
N ARG A 120 -1.28 19.69 6.81
CA ARG A 120 -1.49 21.13 7.08
C ARG A 120 -2.20 21.42 8.39
N ILE A 121 -2.87 20.43 8.98
CA ILE A 121 -3.51 20.57 10.28
C ILE A 121 -2.46 20.72 11.39
N ASP A 122 -1.32 20.03 11.29
CA ASP A 122 -0.34 19.91 12.39
C ASP A 122 1.07 20.44 12.03
N TYR A 123 1.41 20.58 10.75
CA TYR A 123 2.79 20.81 10.29
C TYR A 123 2.95 22.05 9.41
N LYS A 124 4.17 22.60 9.40
CA LYS A 124 4.50 23.79 8.60
C LYS A 124 4.74 23.43 7.13
N PRO A 125 4.47 24.33 6.17
CA PRO A 125 4.65 24.05 4.73
C PRO A 125 6.02 23.48 4.35
N LYS A 126 7.10 23.97 4.97
CA LYS A 126 8.47 23.49 4.72
C LYS A 126 8.68 22.03 5.13
N GLU A 127 8.05 21.58 6.22
CA GLU A 127 8.13 20.19 6.70
C GLU A 127 7.32 19.28 5.76
N ILE A 128 6.13 19.74 5.36
CA ILE A 128 5.25 19.02 4.43
C ILE A 128 5.95 18.76 3.09
N SER A 129 6.70 19.73 2.55
CA SER A 129 7.47 19.51 1.32
C SER A 129 8.45 18.35 1.45
N TRP A 130 9.14 18.20 2.59
CA TRP A 130 10.01 17.05 2.82
C TRP A 130 9.22 15.74 2.90
N MET A 131 8.08 15.73 3.60
CA MET A 131 7.24 14.53 3.74
C MET A 131 6.73 14.06 2.37
N VAL A 132 6.30 14.98 1.51
CA VAL A 132 5.86 14.68 0.13
C VAL A 132 7.01 14.16 -0.72
N LEU A 133 8.21 14.76 -0.63
CA LEU A 133 9.39 14.27 -1.34
C LEU A 133 9.78 12.86 -0.88
N PHE A 134 9.75 12.58 0.42
CA PHE A 134 10.02 11.23 0.93
C PHE A 134 8.99 10.21 0.46
N LEU A 135 7.72 10.57 0.39
CA LEU A 135 6.66 9.69 -0.13
C LEU A 135 6.88 9.36 -1.62
N LEU A 136 7.15 10.37 -2.45
CA LEU A 136 7.33 10.20 -3.90
C LEU A 136 8.66 9.51 -4.26
N LEU A 137 9.72 9.79 -3.51
CA LEU A 137 11.04 9.22 -3.78
C LEU A 137 11.30 7.92 -3.03
N PHE A 138 10.37 7.46 -2.17
CA PHE A 138 10.51 6.19 -1.46
C PHE A 138 10.87 5.05 -2.42
N PRO A 139 11.76 4.11 -2.04
CA PRO A 139 12.28 3.09 -2.97
C PRO A 139 11.22 2.31 -3.74
N THR A 140 10.05 2.09 -3.14
CA THR A 140 8.95 1.33 -3.73
C THR A 140 7.76 2.19 -4.16
N SER A 141 7.93 3.51 -4.26
CA SER A 141 6.84 4.43 -4.61
C SER A 141 6.22 4.14 -5.97
N PHE A 142 6.95 3.50 -6.89
CA PHE A 142 6.41 3.07 -8.19
C PHE A 142 5.16 2.18 -8.06
N TYR A 143 4.94 1.48 -6.94
CA TYR A 143 3.69 0.76 -6.67
C TYR A 143 2.46 1.66 -6.58
N PHE A 144 2.61 2.96 -6.29
CA PHE A 144 1.51 3.91 -6.41
C PHE A 144 1.07 4.10 -7.86
N ALA A 145 2.01 4.06 -8.81
CA ALA A 145 1.71 4.18 -10.23
C ALA A 145 1.41 2.84 -10.91
N GLY A 146 1.82 1.73 -10.29
CA GLY A 146 1.52 0.38 -10.73
C GLY A 146 0.06 0.01 -10.50
N LEU A 147 -0.45 -0.94 -11.28
CA LEU A 147 -1.83 -1.45 -11.19
C LEU A 147 -2.01 -2.28 -9.91
N TYR A 148 -2.09 -1.58 -8.79
CA TYR A 148 -1.93 -2.06 -7.44
C TYR A 148 -2.85 -1.25 -6.52
N THR A 149 -3.28 -1.85 -5.41
CA THR A 149 -4.22 -1.21 -4.45
C THR A 149 -3.63 -0.02 -3.70
N GLU A 150 -2.31 0.17 -3.72
CA GLU A 150 -1.55 1.02 -2.83
C GLU A 150 -1.99 2.49 -2.91
N SER A 151 -2.27 2.99 -4.13
CA SER A 151 -2.75 4.35 -4.34
C SER A 151 -4.18 4.55 -3.84
N LEU A 152 -5.10 3.63 -4.17
CA LEU A 152 -6.47 3.65 -3.66
C LEU A 152 -6.50 3.54 -2.12
N PHE A 153 -5.70 2.64 -1.56
CA PHE A 153 -5.65 2.45 -0.13
C PHE A 153 -5.10 3.68 0.58
N LEU A 154 -4.04 4.30 0.04
CA LEU A 154 -3.49 5.54 0.57
C LEU A 154 -4.56 6.66 0.60
N ILE A 155 -5.35 6.83 -0.46
CA ILE A 155 -6.40 7.88 -0.44
C ILE A 155 -7.45 7.61 0.62
N LEU A 156 -7.85 6.36 0.81
CA LEU A 156 -8.88 5.99 1.78
C LEU A 156 -8.39 6.21 3.22
N ILE A 157 -7.17 5.82 3.55
CA ILE A 157 -6.63 6.05 4.91
C ILE A 157 -6.46 7.56 5.18
N LEU A 158 -5.97 8.33 4.20
CA LEU A 158 -5.74 9.77 4.37
C LEU A 158 -7.06 10.53 4.48
N LEU A 159 -8.04 10.20 3.63
CA LEU A 159 -9.38 10.77 3.69
C LEU A 159 -10.07 10.42 5.01
N CYS A 160 -9.95 9.17 5.46
CA CYS A 160 -10.50 8.70 6.73
C CYS A 160 -9.99 9.54 7.91
N PHE A 161 -8.67 9.69 8.05
CA PHE A 161 -8.10 10.53 9.09
C PHE A 161 -8.45 12.01 8.90
N TYR A 162 -8.45 12.53 7.67
CA TYR A 162 -8.84 13.92 7.42
C TYR A 162 -10.27 14.21 7.88
N LEU A 163 -11.23 13.34 7.57
CA LEU A 163 -12.62 13.45 7.98
C LEU A 163 -12.77 13.31 9.50
N ALA A 164 -12.04 12.38 10.13
CA ALA A 164 -12.02 12.21 11.58
C ALA A 164 -11.49 13.47 12.28
N ARG A 165 -10.41 14.07 11.76
CA ARG A 165 -9.86 15.34 12.25
C ARG A 165 -10.83 16.52 12.08
N ARG A 166 -11.77 16.42 11.15
CA ARG A 166 -12.88 17.36 10.94
C ARG A 166 -14.16 16.98 11.70
N LYS A 167 -14.10 15.94 12.55
CA LYS A 167 -15.23 15.41 13.34
C LYS A 167 -16.39 14.89 12.49
N MET A 168 -16.15 14.58 11.23
CA MET A 168 -17.14 13.99 10.31
C MET A 168 -17.15 12.46 10.48
N TRP A 169 -17.53 11.99 11.68
CA TRP A 169 -17.36 10.60 12.11
C TRP A 169 -18.06 9.56 11.24
N LEU A 170 -19.26 9.87 10.73
CA LEU A 170 -19.99 8.97 9.83
C LEU A 170 -19.22 8.77 8.51
N LEU A 171 -18.74 9.84 7.89
CA LEU A 171 -17.96 9.75 6.65
C LEU A 171 -16.59 9.11 6.87
N ALA A 172 -15.95 9.36 8.01
CA ALA A 172 -14.73 8.67 8.39
C ALA A 172 -14.97 7.16 8.53
N ALA A 173 -16.08 6.76 9.16
CA ALA A 173 -16.46 5.36 9.31
C ALA A 173 -16.78 4.68 7.97
N ILE A 174 -17.52 5.35 7.07
CA ILE A 174 -17.77 4.86 5.70
C ILE A 174 -16.44 4.67 4.95
N THR A 175 -15.55 5.65 5.03
CA THR A 175 -14.23 5.57 4.38
C THR A 175 -13.38 4.43 4.95
N ALA A 176 -13.45 4.18 6.26
CA ALA A 176 -12.81 3.03 6.89
C ALA A 176 -13.39 1.69 6.43
N GLY A 177 -14.72 1.62 6.25
CA GLY A 177 -15.41 0.48 5.64
C GLY A 177 -14.92 0.21 4.21
N LEU A 178 -14.80 1.25 3.39
CA LEU A 178 -14.22 1.13 2.06
C LEU A 178 -12.76 0.65 2.12
N ALA A 179 -11.94 1.21 3.02
CA ALA A 179 -10.54 0.79 3.19
C ALA A 179 -10.41 -0.69 3.58
N SER A 180 -11.28 -1.21 4.46
CA SER A 180 -11.27 -2.62 4.87
C SER A 180 -11.72 -3.58 3.75
N SER A 181 -12.48 -3.08 2.77
CA SER A 181 -12.76 -3.80 1.51
C SER A 181 -11.69 -3.64 0.42
N ALA A 182 -10.69 -2.78 0.62
CA ALA A 182 -9.57 -2.60 -0.31
C ALA A 182 -8.36 -3.46 0.07
N ARG A 183 -8.11 -3.62 1.36
CA ARG A 183 -7.05 -4.48 1.94
C ARG A 183 -7.45 -4.91 3.35
N LEU A 184 -7.04 -6.11 3.78
CA LEU A 184 -7.22 -6.61 5.15
C LEU A 184 -6.82 -5.57 6.21
N VAL A 185 -5.68 -4.92 5.98
CA VAL A 185 -5.07 -3.92 6.87
C VAL A 185 -5.97 -2.68 7.10
N GLY A 186 -6.94 -2.43 6.23
CA GLY A 186 -7.90 -1.35 6.39
C GLY A 186 -8.75 -1.47 7.66
N ILE A 187 -8.93 -2.68 8.19
CA ILE A 187 -9.64 -2.91 9.46
C ILE A 187 -8.99 -2.17 10.64
N PHE A 188 -7.67 -1.91 10.58
CA PHE A 188 -6.97 -1.23 11.67
C PHE A 188 -7.23 0.27 11.75
N LEU A 189 -7.98 0.83 10.80
CA LEU A 189 -8.59 2.14 11.00
C LEU A 189 -9.60 2.12 12.14
N LEU A 190 -10.22 0.98 12.47
CA LEU A 190 -11.16 0.87 13.59
C LEU A 190 -10.51 1.26 14.93
N PRO A 191 -9.44 0.60 15.43
CA PRO A 191 -8.80 1.00 16.68
C PRO A 191 -8.15 2.40 16.60
N ALA A 192 -7.64 2.80 15.44
CA ALA A 192 -7.06 4.13 15.25
C ALA A 192 -8.09 5.26 15.35
N LEU A 193 -9.24 5.11 14.69
CA LEU A 193 -10.36 6.04 14.78
C LEU A 193 -11.03 5.99 16.15
N PHE A 194 -11.06 4.82 16.79
CA PHE A 194 -11.56 4.69 18.14
C PHE A 194 -10.74 5.54 19.10
N TRP A 195 -9.41 5.45 19.03
CA TRP A 195 -8.51 6.35 19.78
C TRP A 195 -8.77 7.82 19.46
N GLU A 196 -8.91 8.16 18.18
CA GLU A 196 -9.18 9.52 17.70
C GLU A 196 -10.49 10.08 18.28
N TYR A 197 -11.54 9.26 18.35
CA TYR A 197 -12.84 9.61 18.88
C TYR A 197 -12.82 9.85 20.39
N LEU A 198 -12.09 9.03 21.15
CA LEU A 198 -11.93 9.20 22.60
C LEU A 198 -11.20 10.49 22.99
N GLN A 199 -10.30 10.97 22.12
CA GLN A 199 -9.59 12.23 22.34
C GLN A 199 -10.44 13.48 22.06
N ASP A 200 -11.64 13.33 21.49
CA ASP A 200 -12.52 14.45 21.20
C ASP A 200 -13.24 14.96 22.47
N LYS A 201 -12.70 16.04 23.05
CA LYS A 201 -13.22 16.69 24.26
C LYS A 201 -14.64 17.27 24.12
N SER A 202 -15.24 17.33 22.92
CA SER A 202 -16.66 17.69 22.81
C SER A 202 -17.62 16.57 23.23
N ASN A 203 -17.14 15.33 23.40
CA ASN A 203 -17.97 14.16 23.74
C ASN A 203 -17.86 13.70 25.21
N VAL A 204 -17.55 14.62 26.14
CA VAL A 204 -17.11 14.34 27.52
C VAL A 204 -18.14 13.68 28.45
N ARG A 205 -19.45 13.63 28.12
CA ARG A 205 -20.44 12.94 28.97
C ARG A 205 -20.73 11.52 28.48
N GLY A 206 -20.07 10.52 29.09
CA GLY A 206 -20.39 9.09 28.94
C GLY A 206 -19.52 8.30 27.93
N GLN A 207 -18.19 8.35 28.12
CA GLN A 207 -17.18 7.91 27.14
C GLN A 207 -17.32 6.48 26.60
N LEU A 208 -17.83 5.50 27.36
CA LEU A 208 -17.97 4.12 26.84
C LEU A 208 -19.30 3.87 26.13
N LEU A 209 -20.42 4.38 26.66
CA LEU A 209 -21.75 4.14 26.07
C LEU A 209 -21.98 4.93 24.78
N ASN A 210 -21.37 6.13 24.64
CA ASN A 210 -21.41 6.90 23.39
C ASN A 210 -20.50 6.33 22.30
N VAL A 211 -19.50 5.53 22.68
CA VAL A 211 -18.66 4.80 21.74
C VAL A 211 -19.42 3.65 21.11
N LEU A 212 -20.20 2.91 21.90
CA LEU A 212 -21.07 1.86 21.39
C LEU A 212 -22.11 2.44 20.42
N LYS A 213 -22.43 3.74 20.49
CA LYS A 213 -23.30 4.41 19.52
C LYS A 213 -22.56 4.98 18.30
N SER A 214 -21.22 4.92 18.28
CA SER A 214 -20.44 5.52 17.21
C SER A 214 -20.58 4.72 15.91
N PRO A 215 -20.80 5.39 14.77
CA PRO A 215 -20.84 4.72 13.47
C PRO A 215 -19.50 4.02 13.14
N ILE A 216 -18.39 4.43 13.77
CA ILE A 216 -17.06 3.84 13.57
C ILE A 216 -17.07 2.35 13.90
N LEU A 217 -17.67 1.96 15.04
CA LEU A 217 -17.65 0.58 15.52
C LEU A 217 -18.34 -0.38 14.55
N TYR A 218 -19.44 0.08 13.94
CA TYR A 218 -20.27 -0.77 13.11
C TYR A 218 -19.92 -0.70 11.62
N ILE A 219 -19.55 0.48 11.09
CA ILE A 219 -19.35 0.68 9.65
C ILE A 219 -17.93 0.34 9.20
N ALA A 220 -16.90 0.65 10.00
CA ALA A 220 -15.51 0.37 9.65
C ALA A 220 -15.23 -1.11 9.31
N PRO A 221 -15.80 -2.12 10.02
CA PRO A 221 -15.58 -3.52 9.68
C PRO A 221 -16.44 -4.03 8.50
N LEU A 222 -17.46 -3.29 8.05
CA LEU A 222 -18.43 -3.82 7.07
C LEU A 222 -17.79 -4.18 5.73
N GLY A 223 -16.74 -3.50 5.29
CA GLY A 223 -16.06 -3.83 4.05
C GLY A 223 -15.44 -5.23 4.08
N LEU A 224 -14.71 -5.54 5.15
CA LEU A 224 -14.14 -6.87 5.39
C LEU A 224 -15.25 -7.91 5.59
N ILE A 225 -16.24 -7.63 6.46
CA ILE A 225 -17.34 -8.57 6.75
C ILE A 225 -18.12 -8.90 5.48
N SER A 226 -18.44 -7.90 4.64
CA SER A 226 -19.17 -8.11 3.38
C SER A 226 -18.37 -9.00 2.43
N TYR A 227 -17.05 -8.83 2.38
CA TYR A 227 -16.20 -9.70 1.55
C TYR A 227 -16.12 -11.13 2.12
N MET A 228 -16.02 -11.29 3.44
CA MET A 228 -16.07 -12.61 4.09
C MET A 228 -17.39 -13.34 3.83
N ILE A 229 -18.53 -12.63 3.90
CA ILE A 229 -19.84 -13.19 3.56
C ILE A 229 -19.88 -13.62 2.08
N TYR A 230 -19.40 -12.76 1.17
CA TYR A 230 -19.28 -13.10 -0.24
C TYR A 230 -18.45 -14.37 -0.45
N LEU A 231 -17.30 -14.49 0.23
CA LEU A 231 -16.43 -15.64 0.14
C LEU A 231 -17.10 -16.91 0.68
N GLN A 232 -17.80 -16.80 1.81
CA GLN A 232 -18.54 -17.93 2.39
C GLN A 232 -19.63 -18.45 1.46
N ILE A 233 -20.40 -17.55 0.84
CA ILE A 233 -21.52 -17.91 -0.04
C ILE A 233 -21.01 -18.54 -1.35
N ASN A 234 -19.95 -17.99 -1.95
CA ASN A 234 -19.51 -18.38 -3.29
C ASN A 234 -18.41 -19.44 -3.30
N PHE A 235 -17.62 -19.55 -2.23
CA PHE A 235 -16.44 -20.42 -2.16
C PHE A 235 -16.41 -21.33 -0.92
N GLY A 236 -17.39 -21.22 -0.02
CA GLY A 236 -17.51 -22.06 1.16
C GLY A 236 -16.52 -21.75 2.29
N ASP A 237 -15.70 -20.70 2.15
CA ASP A 237 -14.66 -20.32 3.11
C ASP A 237 -14.63 -18.79 3.31
N ALA A 238 -15.16 -18.31 4.44
CA ALA A 238 -15.15 -16.89 4.79
C ALA A 238 -13.74 -16.27 4.89
N LEU A 239 -12.70 -17.09 5.13
CA LEU A 239 -11.31 -16.67 5.28
C LEU A 239 -10.43 -17.15 4.12
N TYR A 240 -11.01 -17.40 2.95
CA TYR A 240 -10.26 -17.85 1.76
C TYR A 240 -9.04 -16.96 1.48
N PHE A 241 -9.19 -15.63 1.63
CA PHE A 241 -8.10 -14.67 1.41
C PHE A 241 -6.87 -14.90 2.32
N TRP A 242 -7.06 -15.55 3.47
CA TRP A 242 -6.04 -15.93 4.43
C TRP A 242 -5.54 -17.34 4.17
N HIS A 243 -6.44 -18.32 4.03
CA HIS A 243 -6.06 -19.72 3.81
C HIS A 243 -5.31 -19.97 2.50
N ALA A 244 -5.54 -19.16 1.46
CA ALA A 244 -4.87 -19.28 0.17
C ALA A 244 -3.49 -18.59 0.08
N GLN A 245 -3.03 -17.90 1.14
CA GLN A 245 -1.71 -17.23 1.16
C GLN A 245 -0.51 -18.14 0.83
N PRO A 246 -0.44 -19.43 1.26
CA PRO A 246 0.70 -20.30 0.99
C PRO A 246 1.01 -20.51 -0.50
N ILE A 247 0.00 -20.37 -1.36
CA ILE A 247 0.09 -20.63 -2.80
C ILE A 247 0.93 -19.56 -3.50
N PHE A 248 0.99 -18.36 -2.92
CA PHE A 248 1.81 -17.25 -3.42
C PHE A 248 3.27 -17.34 -2.93
N GLY A 249 3.68 -18.47 -2.33
CA GLY A 249 5.06 -18.75 -1.95
C GLY A 249 5.55 -17.95 -0.74
N ALA A 250 6.86 -17.69 -0.69
CA ALA A 250 7.56 -16.99 0.39
C ALA A 250 7.37 -17.60 1.80
N SER A 251 7.11 -18.90 1.86
CA SER A 251 6.84 -19.65 3.10
C SER A 251 5.71 -19.04 3.95
N ARG A 252 4.71 -18.45 3.28
CA ARG A 252 3.50 -17.95 3.92
C ARG A 252 2.71 -19.10 4.53
N GLU A 253 2.20 -18.89 5.74
CA GLU A 253 1.30 -19.79 6.46
C GLU A 253 -0.13 -19.28 6.33
N GLY A 254 -1.07 -20.20 6.13
CA GLY A 254 -2.51 -19.91 6.08
C GLY A 254 -3.30 -20.54 7.22
N SER A 255 -2.77 -21.58 7.89
CA SER A 255 -3.50 -22.32 8.94
C SER A 255 -3.15 -21.90 10.36
N ASN A 256 -1.94 -21.38 10.57
CA ASN A 256 -1.42 -21.03 11.88
C ASN A 256 -0.92 -19.58 11.92
N ILE A 257 -1.05 -18.94 13.07
CA ILE A 257 -0.44 -17.64 13.33
C ILE A 257 1.02 -17.85 13.73
N ILE A 258 1.94 -17.21 13.01
CA ILE A 258 3.37 -17.24 13.32
C ILE A 258 3.79 -15.95 14.00
N LEU A 259 4.36 -16.07 15.19
CA LEU A 259 4.81 -14.91 15.96
C LEU A 259 6.18 -14.40 15.51
N LEU A 260 6.43 -13.11 15.74
CA LEU A 260 7.61 -12.39 15.28
C LEU A 260 8.97 -13.08 15.59
N PRO A 261 9.22 -13.68 16.77
CA PRO A 261 10.48 -14.38 17.04
C PRO A 261 10.75 -15.52 16.05
N GLN A 262 9.71 -16.25 15.65
CA GLN A 262 9.83 -17.32 14.67
C GLN A 262 10.10 -16.76 13.27
N VAL A 263 9.49 -15.62 12.90
CA VAL A 263 9.77 -14.93 11.64
C VAL A 263 11.24 -14.49 11.57
N LEU A 264 11.75 -13.87 12.64
CA LEU A 264 13.16 -13.47 12.72
C LEU A 264 14.09 -14.68 12.58
N TRP A 265 13.77 -15.80 13.23
CA TRP A 265 14.54 -17.04 13.08
C TRP A 265 14.50 -17.61 11.65
N ARG A 266 13.34 -17.53 10.97
CA ARG A 266 13.20 -17.93 9.55
C ARG A 266 14.13 -17.07 8.68
N TYR A 267 14.12 -15.75 8.84
CA TYR A 267 14.97 -14.84 8.06
C TYR A 267 16.46 -15.01 8.36
N PHE A 268 16.84 -15.25 9.62
CA PHE A 268 18.21 -15.60 9.98
C PHE A 268 18.69 -16.84 9.21
N LYS A 269 17.89 -17.91 9.17
CA LYS A 269 18.21 -19.12 8.40
C LYS A 269 18.29 -18.85 6.89
N ILE A 270 17.37 -18.05 6.35
CA ILE A 270 17.36 -17.69 4.92
C ILE A 270 18.64 -16.94 4.54
N LEU A 271 19.05 -15.94 5.33
CA LEU A 271 20.22 -15.10 5.05
C LEU A 271 21.55 -15.81 5.30
N THR A 272 21.58 -16.84 6.16
CA THR A 272 22.80 -17.63 6.42
C THR A 272 22.97 -18.80 5.47
N LYS A 273 21.89 -19.33 4.89
CA LYS A 273 21.94 -20.50 3.99
C LYS A 273 21.95 -20.15 2.51
N ASN A 274 21.38 -19.01 2.09
CA ASN A 274 21.35 -18.63 0.68
C ASN A 274 22.63 -17.90 0.27
N PRO A 275 23.23 -18.26 -0.87
CA PRO A 275 24.33 -17.51 -1.47
C PRO A 275 23.99 -16.05 -1.75
N ILE A 276 24.97 -15.16 -1.56
CA ILE A 276 24.81 -13.70 -1.70
C ILE A 276 24.51 -13.29 -3.14
N ASP A 277 24.92 -14.05 -4.14
CA ASP A 277 24.69 -13.77 -5.56
C ASP A 277 23.25 -14.07 -6.02
N LEU A 278 22.42 -14.70 -5.18
CA LEU A 278 21.05 -15.07 -5.53
C LEU A 278 20.00 -14.07 -5.04
N SER A 279 18.92 -13.94 -5.81
CA SER A 279 17.74 -13.15 -5.41
C SER A 279 17.08 -13.65 -4.12
N SER A 280 17.25 -14.94 -3.78
CA SER A 280 16.79 -15.53 -2.51
C SER A 280 17.53 -15.02 -1.28
N PHE A 281 18.64 -14.29 -1.44
CA PHE A 281 19.32 -13.56 -0.38
C PHE A 281 18.88 -12.09 -0.34
N TRP A 282 18.93 -11.40 -1.48
CA TRP A 282 18.68 -9.95 -1.53
C TRP A 282 17.23 -9.55 -1.23
N ILE A 283 16.24 -10.30 -1.73
CA ILE A 283 14.82 -9.98 -1.49
C ILE A 283 14.51 -10.05 0.03
N PRO A 284 14.82 -11.16 0.74
CA PRO A 284 14.63 -11.22 2.19
C PRO A 284 15.44 -10.18 2.97
N LEU A 285 16.65 -9.84 2.51
CA LEU A 285 17.46 -8.78 3.13
C LEU A 285 16.77 -7.42 3.02
N THR A 286 16.25 -7.07 1.84
CA THR A 286 15.48 -5.84 1.62
C THR A 286 14.21 -5.80 2.47
N GLU A 287 13.47 -6.90 2.55
CA GLU A 287 12.28 -7.01 3.39
C GLU A 287 12.60 -6.84 4.88
N LEU A 288 13.64 -7.50 5.39
CA LEU A 288 14.05 -7.39 6.79
C LEU A 288 14.56 -5.98 7.12
N THR A 289 15.46 -5.43 6.30
CA THR A 289 16.05 -4.10 6.53
C THR A 289 15.01 -2.99 6.43
N SER A 290 14.09 -3.06 5.47
CA SER A 290 12.97 -2.12 5.38
C SER A 290 12.02 -2.24 6.59
N THR A 291 11.77 -3.45 7.08
CA THR A 291 10.97 -3.67 8.31
C THR A 291 11.62 -3.01 9.51
N ILE A 292 12.92 -3.26 9.74
CA ILE A 292 13.68 -2.65 10.85
C ILE A 292 13.65 -1.13 10.72
N PHE A 293 13.88 -0.60 9.52
CA PHE A 293 13.85 0.82 9.24
C PHE A 293 12.47 1.44 9.56
N ALA A 294 11.38 0.78 9.17
CA ALA A 294 10.03 1.23 9.48
C ALA A 294 9.75 1.21 10.99
N VAL A 295 10.13 0.15 11.69
CA VAL A 295 10.02 0.03 13.15
C VAL A 295 10.75 1.18 13.85
N ILE A 296 12.00 1.48 13.44
CA ILE A 296 12.78 2.61 13.97
C ILE A 296 12.04 3.93 13.72
N LEU A 297 11.52 4.16 12.52
CA LEU A 297 10.81 5.41 12.20
C LEU A 297 9.47 5.56 12.93
N LEU A 298 8.77 4.47 13.22
CA LEU A 298 7.56 4.50 14.04
C LEU A 298 7.88 4.77 15.52
N ILE A 299 8.96 4.20 16.04
CA ILE A 299 9.48 4.51 17.38
C ILE A 299 9.87 5.99 17.46
N LEU A 300 10.65 6.48 16.49
CA LEU A 300 10.98 7.91 16.37
C LEU A 300 9.74 8.78 16.25
N GLY A 301 8.69 8.31 15.58
CA GLY A 301 7.42 9.00 15.46
C GLY A 301 6.77 9.30 16.81
N HIS A 302 6.88 8.39 17.78
CA HIS A 302 6.43 8.64 19.16
C HIS A 302 7.23 9.76 19.83
N TYR A 303 8.57 9.76 19.70
CA TYR A 303 9.42 10.83 20.22
C TYR A 303 9.20 12.18 19.53
N GLN A 304 8.85 12.15 18.25
CA GLN A 304 8.47 13.32 17.45
C GLN A 304 7.03 13.77 17.69
N LYS A 305 6.29 13.10 18.59
CA LYS A 305 4.90 13.40 18.94
C LYS A 305 3.97 13.40 17.73
N ILE A 306 4.22 12.51 16.76
CA ILE A 306 3.27 12.22 15.70
C ILE A 306 1.98 11.71 16.33
N ARG A 307 0.84 12.11 15.77
CA ARG A 307 -0.47 11.76 16.31
C ARG A 307 -0.62 10.26 16.50
N LEU A 308 -0.98 9.85 17.71
CA LEU A 308 -0.96 8.45 18.11
C LEU A 308 -1.94 7.58 17.31
N SER A 309 -3.10 8.09 16.89
CA SER A 309 -4.02 7.34 16.02
C SER A 309 -3.37 6.93 14.70
N TYR A 310 -2.52 7.79 14.12
CA TYR A 310 -1.80 7.47 12.89
C TYR A 310 -0.78 6.35 13.16
N LEU A 311 -0.06 6.44 14.28
CA LEU A 311 0.91 5.43 14.69
C LEU A 311 0.24 4.09 15.02
N ILE A 312 -0.91 4.07 15.71
CA ILE A 312 -1.68 2.85 16.00
C ILE A 312 -2.00 2.11 14.70
N PHE A 313 -2.54 2.83 13.70
CA PHE A 313 -2.80 2.24 12.40
C PHE A 313 -1.53 1.66 11.77
N SER A 314 -0.44 2.42 11.73
CA SER A 314 0.81 1.98 11.09
C SER A 314 1.49 0.81 11.79
N TRP A 315 1.46 0.75 13.12
CA TRP A 315 1.97 -0.39 13.87
C TRP A 315 1.21 -1.66 13.52
N LEU A 316 -0.13 -1.61 13.59
CA LEU A 316 -0.96 -2.75 13.24
C LEU A 316 -0.77 -3.14 11.76
N ALA A 317 -0.60 -2.15 10.89
CA ALA A 317 -0.37 -2.37 9.46
C ALA A 317 0.94 -3.11 9.13
N ILE A 318 2.01 -2.84 9.86
CA ILE A 318 3.32 -3.46 9.67
C ILE A 318 3.44 -4.79 10.42
N LEU A 319 2.76 -4.95 11.56
CA LEU A 319 2.80 -6.20 12.33
C LEU A 319 1.98 -7.32 11.67
N THR A 320 0.84 -6.98 11.05
CA THR A 320 -0.10 -8.00 10.53
C THR A 320 0.49 -8.93 9.46
N PRO A 321 1.24 -8.45 8.45
CA PRO A 321 1.86 -9.34 7.46
C PRO A 321 2.82 -10.37 8.09
N THR A 322 3.44 -10.04 9.23
CA THR A 322 4.36 -10.96 9.92
C THR A 322 3.66 -12.19 10.48
N LEU A 323 2.34 -12.10 10.71
CA LEU A 323 1.55 -13.19 11.29
C LEU A 323 1.39 -14.39 10.36
N THR A 324 1.64 -14.21 9.05
CA THR A 324 1.71 -15.32 8.07
C THR A 324 3.12 -15.93 8.00
N GLY A 325 4.05 -15.53 8.87
CA GLY A 325 5.36 -16.16 8.99
C GLY A 325 6.46 -15.60 8.09
N THR A 326 6.27 -14.41 7.52
CA THR A 326 7.21 -13.80 6.56
C THR A 326 7.17 -12.25 6.59
N PHE A 327 8.26 -11.59 6.16
CA PHE A 327 8.28 -10.15 5.84
C PHE A 327 7.99 -9.90 4.36
N SER A 328 7.51 -10.91 3.63
CA SER A 328 7.23 -10.79 2.21
C SER A 328 6.32 -9.62 1.90
N SER A 329 6.78 -8.74 0.99
CA SER A 329 6.12 -7.49 0.63
C SER A 329 6.02 -6.42 1.69
N MET A 330 6.81 -6.48 2.77
CA MET A 330 6.82 -5.42 3.77
C MET A 330 7.05 -4.02 3.20
N PRO A 331 7.94 -3.77 2.20
CA PRO A 331 8.10 -2.43 1.64
C PRO A 331 6.81 -1.82 1.08
N ARG A 332 5.84 -2.64 0.64
CA ARG A 332 4.51 -2.18 0.17
C ARG A 332 3.58 -1.82 1.33
N TYR A 333 3.63 -2.54 2.45
CA TYR A 333 2.89 -2.17 3.66
C TYR A 333 3.45 -0.90 4.32
N ILE A 334 4.78 -0.74 4.29
CA ILE A 334 5.47 0.48 4.74
C ILE A 334 5.07 1.68 3.88
N LEU A 335 4.93 1.50 2.57
CA LEU A 335 4.57 2.56 1.63
C LEU A 335 3.24 3.25 1.97
N VAL A 336 2.28 2.53 2.56
CA VAL A 336 0.98 3.07 2.99
C VAL A 336 0.94 3.45 4.47
N ALA A 337 2.00 3.16 5.24
CA ALA A 337 2.15 3.60 6.62
C ALA A 337 2.66 5.06 6.67
N PHE A 338 1.79 6.00 6.27
CA PHE A 338 2.17 7.41 6.04
C PHE A 338 2.91 8.15 7.17
N PRO A 339 2.76 7.83 8.48
CA PRO A 339 3.56 8.41 9.56
C PRO A 339 5.06 8.25 9.38
N ILE A 340 5.52 7.23 8.66
CA ILE A 340 6.94 7.01 8.37
C ILE A 340 7.51 8.20 7.58
N PHE A 341 6.75 8.74 6.63
CA PHE A 341 7.15 9.93 5.87
C PHE A 341 7.09 11.20 6.69
N ILE A 342 6.16 11.28 7.66
CA ILE A 342 6.13 12.35 8.66
C ILE A 342 7.41 12.30 9.49
N SER A 343 7.80 11.11 9.99
CA SER A 343 9.00 10.95 10.80
C SER A 343 10.26 11.38 10.07
N LEU A 344 10.40 10.97 8.80
CA LEU A 344 11.48 11.40 7.92
C LEU A 344 11.48 12.92 7.67
N GLY A 345 10.30 13.50 7.42
CA GLY A 345 10.11 14.93 7.24
C GLY A 345 10.45 15.76 8.47
N LEU A 346 10.38 15.19 9.67
CA LEU A 346 10.69 15.86 10.95
C LEU A 346 12.15 15.69 11.40
N ILE A 347 12.99 14.93 10.70
CA ILE A 347 14.43 14.84 11.01
C ILE A 347 15.07 16.23 10.96
N LYS A 348 15.75 16.63 12.04
CA LYS A 348 16.35 17.99 12.14
C LYS A 348 17.54 18.19 11.21
N SER A 349 18.39 17.18 11.07
CA SER A 349 19.58 17.24 10.21
C SER A 349 19.20 17.25 8.73
N LYS A 350 19.51 18.36 8.04
CA LYS A 350 19.33 18.48 6.59
C LYS A 350 20.22 17.49 5.82
N LEU A 351 21.43 17.24 6.32
CA LEU A 351 22.35 16.27 5.71
C LEU A 351 21.73 14.87 5.71
N LEU A 352 21.21 14.41 6.86
CA LEU A 352 20.56 13.09 6.95
C LEU A 352 19.37 12.99 5.99
N LYS A 353 18.54 14.04 5.91
CA LYS A 353 17.42 14.06 4.97
C LYS A 353 17.86 13.91 3.51
N ILE A 354 18.90 14.65 3.11
CA ILE A 354 19.42 14.60 1.74
C ILE A 354 20.02 13.23 1.46
N LEU A 355 20.86 12.70 2.36
CA LEU A 355 21.45 11.37 2.20
C LEU A 355 20.37 10.29 2.07
N SER A 356 19.34 10.32 2.92
CA SER A 356 18.20 9.40 2.82
C SER A 356 17.47 9.54 1.49
N LEU A 357 17.22 10.75 1.00
CA LEU A 357 16.57 10.95 -0.30
C LEU A 357 17.43 10.47 -1.47
N VAL A 358 18.73 10.68 -1.44
CA VAL A 358 19.65 10.18 -2.47
C VAL A 358 19.63 8.64 -2.47
N THR A 359 19.74 8.00 -1.31
CA THR A 359 19.63 6.55 -1.20
C THR A 359 18.28 6.05 -1.71
N PHE A 360 17.19 6.72 -1.33
CA PHE A 360 15.84 6.36 -1.78
C PHE A 360 15.67 6.50 -3.28
N PHE A 361 16.19 7.59 -3.87
CA PHE A 361 16.16 7.84 -5.30
C PHE A 361 16.93 6.77 -6.09
N LEU A 362 18.13 6.39 -5.64
CA LEU A 362 18.92 5.33 -6.28
C LEU A 362 18.20 3.97 -6.20
N LEU A 363 17.65 3.62 -5.04
CA LEU A 363 16.88 2.39 -4.88
C LEU A 363 15.59 2.42 -5.70
N LEU A 364 14.92 3.56 -5.82
CA LEU A 364 13.74 3.73 -6.67
C LEU A 364 14.07 3.46 -8.13
N ILE A 365 15.22 3.92 -8.64
CA ILE A 365 15.69 3.58 -10.00
C ILE A 365 15.84 2.07 -10.14
N ILE A 366 16.62 1.45 -9.24
CA ILE A 366 16.94 0.02 -9.30
C ILE A 366 15.65 -0.81 -9.24
N PHE A 367 14.79 -0.55 -8.26
CA PHE A 367 13.56 -1.31 -8.07
C PHE A 367 12.54 -1.09 -9.19
N THR A 368 12.44 0.12 -9.74
CA THR A 368 11.57 0.39 -10.89
C THR A 368 12.04 -0.39 -12.12
N ILE A 369 13.35 -0.42 -12.39
CA ILE A 369 13.91 -1.22 -13.48
C ILE A 369 13.60 -2.70 -13.24
N LEU A 370 13.99 -3.27 -12.10
CA LEU A 370 13.76 -4.69 -11.82
C LEU A 370 12.27 -5.07 -11.93
N PHE A 371 11.39 -4.30 -11.29
CA PHE A 371 9.94 -4.51 -11.33
C PHE A 371 9.41 -4.49 -12.77
N THR A 372 9.74 -3.46 -13.56
CA THR A 372 9.23 -3.32 -14.94
C THR A 372 9.81 -4.37 -15.89
N ARG A 373 10.94 -4.98 -15.53
CA ARG A 373 11.55 -6.09 -16.26
C ARG A 373 11.09 -7.48 -15.80
N GLY A 374 10.11 -7.54 -14.90
CA GLY A 374 9.49 -8.79 -14.43
C GLY A 374 10.26 -9.48 -13.31
N ILE A 375 11.19 -8.78 -12.65
CA ILE A 375 11.98 -9.27 -11.53
C ILE A 375 11.38 -8.70 -10.22
N TRP A 376 11.06 -9.60 -9.30
CA TRP A 376 10.42 -9.22 -8.04
C TRP A 376 11.39 -8.49 -7.11
N VAL A 377 10.92 -7.45 -6.43
CA VAL A 377 11.74 -6.62 -5.53
C VAL A 377 11.12 -6.31 -4.18
N ALA A 378 9.80 -6.37 -4.06
CA ALA A 378 9.06 -6.03 -2.84
C ALA A 378 7.60 -6.43 -2.95
#